data_AF-A0A6B3MC58-F1
#
_entry.id   AF-A0A6B3MC58-F1
#
_cell.length_a   1.000
_cell.length_b   1.000
_cell.length_c   1.000
_cell.angle_alpha   90.00
_cell.angle_beta   90.00
_cell.angle_gamma   90.00
#
_symmetry.space_group_name_H-M   'P 1'
#
loop_
_entity.id
_entity.type
_entity.pdbx_description
1 polymer ?
#
loop_
_entity_poly.entity_id
_entity_poly.type
_entity_poly.pdbx_seq_one_letter_code
_entity_poly.pdbx_strand_id
1 'polypeptide(L)'
;MINWNTDWIVPPAQQFKSFAATIVSPEGGVFDIRMYLKYSDETEDKFYDVNNSRLNAGEPLEIRATPRHNEQPYQVNLFVGEADNIGKSYRASVVGCL
;
A
#
# COMPACT_ATOMS: atom_id res chain seq x y z
N MET A 1 17.95 5.70 -4.62
CA MET A 1 16.91 6.33 -3.78
C MET A 1 16.07 5.21 -3.20
N ILE A 2 16.04 5.07 -1.88
CA ILE A 2 15.09 4.17 -1.22
C ILE A 2 13.80 4.99 -1.11
N ASN A 3 12.76 4.58 -1.83
CA ASN A 3 11.45 5.18 -1.63
C ASN A 3 10.76 4.43 -0.49
N TRP A 4 10.47 5.12 0.61
CA TRP A 4 9.80 4.53 1.76
C TRP A 4 8.28 4.68 1.65
N ASN A 5 7.83 5.59 0.79
CA ASN A 5 6.44 5.97 0.68
C ASN A 5 6.02 6.13 -0.79
N THR A 6 5.12 5.27 -1.25
CA THR A 6 4.65 5.32 -2.64
C THR A 6 3.19 5.73 -2.68
N ASP A 7 2.92 6.71 -3.54
CA ASP A 7 1.61 7.32 -3.72
C ASP A 7 1.08 7.02 -5.12
N TRP A 8 -0.11 6.43 -5.19
CA TRP A 8 -0.85 6.25 -6.44
C TRP A 8 -2.06 7.17 -6.44
N ILE A 9 -2.13 8.07 -7.42
CA ILE A 9 -3.29 8.92 -7.66
C ILE A 9 -4.43 8.05 -8.21
N VAL A 10 -5.60 8.18 -7.60
CA VAL A 10 -6.84 7.54 -8.06
C VAL A 10 -7.54 8.47 -9.06
N PRO A 11 -7.79 8.04 -10.30
CA PRO A 11 -8.51 8.87 -11.27
C PRO A 11 -9.94 9.17 -10.79
N PRO A 12 -10.36 10.45 -10.76
CA PRO A 12 -11.69 10.83 -10.24
C PRO A 12 -12.85 10.39 -11.13
N ALA A 13 -12.57 10.07 -12.40
CA ALA A 13 -13.58 9.63 -13.37
C ALA A 13 -14.07 8.19 -13.14
N GLN A 14 -13.35 7.39 -12.35
CA GLN A 14 -13.67 5.99 -12.11
C GLN A 14 -13.95 5.76 -10.62
N GLN A 15 -15.10 5.18 -10.33
CA GLN A 15 -15.40 4.67 -8.99
C GLN A 15 -14.93 3.23 -8.88
N PHE A 16 -14.00 2.97 -7.95
CA PHE A 16 -13.47 1.64 -7.68
C PHE A 16 -14.11 1.08 -6.41
N LYS A 17 -14.54 -0.18 -6.44
CA LYS A 17 -15.13 -0.88 -5.29
C LYS A 17 -14.09 -1.39 -4.31
N SER A 18 -12.85 -1.61 -4.76
CA SER A 18 -11.77 -2.05 -3.90
C SER A 18 -10.40 -1.73 -4.50
N PHE A 19 -9.39 -1.70 -3.66
CA PHE A 19 -7.99 -1.61 -4.03
C PHE A 19 -7.23 -2.81 -3.51
N ALA A 20 -6.32 -3.36 -4.31
CA ALA A 20 -5.40 -4.41 -3.91
C ALA A 20 -3.96 -3.90 -4.07
N ALA A 21 -3.27 -3.69 -2.96
CA ALA A 21 -1.85 -3.41 -2.94
C ALA A 21 -1.08 -4.72 -2.83
N THR A 22 -0.10 -4.94 -3.71
CA THR A 22 0.76 -6.12 -3.69
C THR A 22 2.21 -5.70 -3.48
N ILE A 23 2.87 -6.29 -2.50
CA ILE A 23 4.28 -6.08 -2.17
C ILE A 23 5.03 -7.39 -2.35
N VAL A 24 6.14 -7.35 -3.10
CA VAL A 24 7.02 -8.51 -3.30
C VAL A 24 8.45 -8.10 -3.00
N SER A 25 9.13 -8.80 -2.09
CA SER A 25 10.56 -8.63 -1.87
C SER A 25 11.32 -9.82 -2.46
N PRO A 26 12.27 -9.62 -3.40
CA PRO A 26 13.07 -10.71 -3.96
C PRO A 26 13.89 -11.47 -2.91
N GLU A 27 14.35 -10.77 -1.88
CA GLU A 27 15.22 -11.31 -0.83
C GLU A 27 14.46 -11.65 0.45
N GLY A 28 13.21 -11.19 0.57
CA GLY A 28 12.45 -11.22 1.81
C GLY A 28 13.06 -10.33 2.89
N GLY A 29 12.37 -10.20 4.02
CA GLY A 29 12.83 -9.35 5.09
C GLY A 29 11.74 -8.95 6.06
N VAL A 30 12.08 -8.02 6.93
CA VAL A 30 11.20 -7.48 7.97
C VAL A 30 11.00 -6.00 7.67
N PHE A 31 9.75 -5.63 7.44
CA PHE A 31 9.37 -4.30 6.96
C PHE A 31 8.25 -3.73 7.82
N ASP A 32 8.29 -2.43 8.05
CA ASP A 32 7.16 -1.68 8.58
C ASP A 32 6.26 -1.31 7.40
N ILE A 33 5.05 -1.87 7.36
CA ILE A 33 4.15 -1.70 6.23
C ILE A 33 2.88 -1.02 6.72
N ARG A 34 2.48 0.04 6.02
CA ARG A 34 1.22 0.74 6.26
C ARG A 34 0.53 1.06 4.94
N MET A 35 -0.80 0.92 4.92
CA MET A 35 -1.61 1.25 3.76
C MET A 35 -2.79 2.13 4.17
N TYR A 36 -2.97 3.21 3.42
CA TYR A 36 -4.05 4.18 3.62
C TYR A 36 -4.79 4.49 2.33
N LEU A 37 -6.09 4.78 2.46
CA LEU A 37 -6.87 5.48 1.44
C LEU A 37 -7.08 6.91 1.92
N LYS A 38 -6.70 7.91 1.10
CA LYS A 38 -6.84 9.34 1.44
C LYS A 38 -7.99 9.97 0.68
N TYR A 39 -8.78 10.78 1.37
CA TYR A 39 -10.02 11.36 0.87
C TYR A 39 -9.94 12.89 0.80
N SER A 40 -10.78 13.49 -0.05
CA SER A 40 -10.76 14.92 -0.34
C SER A 40 -11.12 15.81 0.85
N ASP A 41 -11.72 15.24 1.90
CA ASP A 41 -12.00 15.89 3.17
C ASP A 41 -10.78 15.92 4.13
N GLU A 42 -9.60 15.60 3.60
CA GLU A 42 -8.32 15.49 4.32
C GLU A 42 -8.26 14.33 5.32
N THR A 43 -9.28 13.47 5.36
CA THR A 43 -9.26 12.27 6.19
C THR A 43 -8.58 11.10 5.47
N GLU A 44 -8.17 10.11 6.26
CA GLU A 44 -7.61 8.88 5.74
C GLU A 44 -8.16 7.67 6.48
N ASP A 45 -8.37 6.59 5.74
CA ASP A 45 -8.69 5.29 6.31
C ASP A 45 -7.46 4.39 6.24
N LYS A 46 -7.11 3.78 7.37
CA LYS A 46 -5.98 2.87 7.50
C LYS A 46 -6.45 1.43 7.37
N PHE A 47 -5.89 0.71 6.40
CA PHE A 47 -6.24 -0.69 6.11
C PHE A 47 -5.16 -1.68 6.54
N TYR A 48 -3.93 -1.21 6.71
CA TYR A 48 -2.82 -2.03 7.17
C TYR A 48 -1.86 -1.17 8.00
N ASP A 49 -1.41 -1.70 9.13
CA ASP A 49 -0.44 -1.06 10.01
C ASP A 49 0.25 -2.14 10.84
N VAL A 50 1.28 -2.73 10.26
CA VAL A 50 2.06 -3.79 10.91
C VAL A 50 3.52 -3.37 10.87
N ASN A 51 4.06 -3.14 12.07
CA ASN A 51 5.49 -3.03 12.24
C ASN A 51 6.10 -4.43 12.24
N ASN A 52 7.33 -4.55 11.74
CA ASN A 52 8.05 -5.83 11.62
C ASN A 52 7.29 -6.93 10.83
N SER A 53 6.53 -6.54 9.80
CA SER A 53 5.89 -7.49 8.89
C SER A 53 6.94 -8.29 8.13
N ARG A 54 6.86 -9.62 8.21
CA ARG A 54 7.78 -10.52 7.51
C ARG A 54 7.28 -10.76 6.09
N LEU A 55 8.07 -10.34 5.11
CA LEU A 55 7.92 -10.74 3.72
C LEU A 55 8.83 -11.94 3.45
N ASN A 56 8.27 -13.03 2.95
CA ASN A 56 9.05 -14.16 2.47
C ASN A 56 9.60 -13.84 1.06
N ALA A 57 10.79 -14.35 0.76
CA ALA A 57 11.47 -14.09 -0.51
C ALA A 57 10.61 -14.56 -1.70
N GLY A 58 10.27 -13.64 -2.60
CA GLY A 58 9.48 -13.89 -3.80
C GLY A 58 7.97 -14.10 -3.56
N GLU A 59 7.51 -14.17 -2.31
CA GLU A 59 6.08 -14.34 -2.01
C GLU A 59 5.39 -12.97 -1.91
N PRO A 60 4.24 -12.79 -2.58
CA PRO A 60 3.48 -11.56 -2.50
C PRO A 60 2.73 -11.43 -1.17
N LEU A 61 2.87 -10.27 -0.52
CA LEU A 61 1.90 -9.79 0.47
C LEU A 61 0.84 -8.97 -0.26
N GLU A 62 -0.41 -9.40 -0.17
CA GLU A 62 -1.57 -8.68 -0.71
C GLU A 62 -2.36 -8.02 0.43
N ILE A 63 -2.64 -6.72 0.28
CA ILE A 63 -3.45 -5.93 1.19
C ILE A 63 -4.67 -5.42 0.42
N ARG A 64 -5.87 -5.71 0.93
CA ARG A 64 -7.13 -5.28 0.33
C ARG A 64 -7.73 -4.12 1.12
N ALA A 65 -8.17 -3.10 0.40
CA ALA A 65 -8.85 -1.94 0.95
C ALA A 65 -10.18 -1.72 0.24
N THR A 66 -11.22 -1.38 1.00
CA THR A 66 -12.55 -1.05 0.46
C THR A 66 -12.84 0.41 0.80
N PRO A 67 -13.00 1.30 -0.19
CA PRO A 67 -13.31 2.70 0.07
C PRO A 67 -14.67 2.87 0.75
N ARG A 68 -14.86 4.00 1.43
CA ARG A 68 -16.11 4.39 2.08
C ARG A 68 -17.28 4.43 1.09
N HIS A 69 -18.49 4.24 1.61
CA HIS A 69 -19.70 4.31 0.80
C HIS A 69 -19.87 5.73 0.22
N ASN A 70 -19.99 5.82 -1.11
CA ASN A 70 -20.11 7.07 -1.88
C ASN A 70 -18.91 8.04 -1.84
N GLU A 71 -17.77 7.63 -1.29
CA GLU A 71 -16.56 8.45 -1.28
C GLU A 71 -15.42 7.72 -1.99
N GLN A 72 -14.89 8.35 -3.04
CA GLN A 72 -13.74 7.84 -3.75
C GLN A 72 -12.46 8.47 -3.18
N PRO A 73 -11.49 7.69 -2.70
CA PRO A 73 -10.20 8.25 -2.31
C PRO A 73 -9.52 8.87 -3.53
N TYR A 74 -8.78 9.96 -3.33
CA TYR A 74 -7.96 10.55 -4.39
C TYR A 74 -6.58 9.91 -4.47
N GLN A 75 -6.16 9.17 -3.44
CA GLN A 75 -4.84 8.57 -3.35
C GLN A 75 -4.86 7.27 -2.55
N VAL A 76 -4.15 6.27 -3.06
CA VAL A 76 -3.71 5.10 -2.30
C VAL A 76 -2.28 5.35 -1.86
N ASN A 77 -2.04 5.33 -0.55
CA ASN A 77 -0.73 5.54 0.05
C ASN A 77 -0.22 4.22 0.62
N LEU A 78 1.00 3.82 0.24
CA LEU A 78 1.67 2.65 0.78
C LEU A 78 3.04 3.05 1.32
N PHE A 79 3.20 2.89 2.62
CA PHE A 79 4.48 2.96 3.28
C PHE A 79 5.08 1.56 3.40
N VAL A 80 6.31 1.40 2.93
CA VAL A 80 7.11 0.17 3.11
C VAL A 80 8.48 0.62 3.60
N GLY A 81 8.62 0.64 4.91
CA GLY A 81 9.87 0.98 5.59
C GLY A 81 10.64 -0.23 6.05
N GLU A 82 11.93 -0.06 6.27
CA GLU A 82 12.82 -1.02 6.90
C GLU A 82 12.89 -0.74 8.41
N ALA A 83 12.49 -1.70 9.22
CA ALA A 83 12.80 -1.66 10.66
C ALA A 83 14.30 -1.90 10.91
N ASP A 84 14.99 -2.65 10.03
CA ASP A 84 16.42 -3.04 10.16
C ASP A 84 17.08 -3.56 8.85
N ASN A 85 16.58 -3.22 7.65
CA ASN A 85 16.92 -3.90 6.38
C ASN A 85 17.59 -3.01 5.31
N ILE A 86 18.61 -2.23 5.70
CA ILE A 86 19.36 -1.35 4.78
C ILE A 86 19.84 -2.12 3.54
N GLY A 87 19.34 -1.73 2.37
CA GLY A 87 19.78 -2.23 1.07
C GLY A 87 18.90 -3.31 0.45
N LYS A 88 17.81 -3.71 1.11
CA LYS A 88 16.86 -4.67 0.54
C LYS A 88 15.90 -3.99 -0.43
N SER A 89 15.58 -4.70 -1.51
CA SER A 89 14.63 -4.23 -2.51
C SER A 89 13.24 -4.82 -2.33
N TYR A 90 12.25 -4.08 -2.78
CA TYR A 90 10.87 -4.54 -2.91
C TYR A 90 10.23 -3.94 -4.15
N ARG A 91 9.17 -4.59 -4.63
CA ARG A 91 8.27 -4.09 -5.67
C ARG A 91 6.90 -3.90 -5.04
N ALA A 92 6.29 -2.75 -5.30
CA ALA A 92 4.92 -2.46 -4.90
C ALA A 92 4.07 -2.13 -6.13
N SER A 93 2.82 -2.57 -6.10
CA SER A 93 1.83 -2.26 -7.12
C SER A 93 0.44 -2.12 -6.48
N VAL A 94 -0.43 -1.32 -7.11
CA VAL A 94 -1.82 -1.15 -6.69
C VAL A 94 -2.71 -1.35 -7.90
N VAL A 95 -3.77 -2.14 -7.72
CA VAL A 95 -4.84 -2.33 -8.70
C VAL A 95 -6.16 -1.86 -8.09
N GLY A 96 -6.91 -1.05 -8.82
CA GLY A 96 -8.30 -0.72 -8.50
C GLY A 96 -9.26 -1.70 -9.21
N CYS A 97 -10.23 -2.24 -8.48
CA CYS A 97 -11.24 -3.18 -8.99
C CYS A 97 -12.63 -2.55 -8.99
N LEU A 98 -13.47 -2.99 -9.94
CA LEU A 98 -14.84 -2.49 -10.17
C LEU A 98 -15.94 -3.37 -9.58
#